data_AF-B3Y5I3-F1
#
_entry.id   AF-B3Y5I3-F1
#
_cell.length_a   1.000
_cell.length_b   1.000
_cell.length_c   1.000
_cell.angle_alpha   90.00
_cell.angle_beta   90.00
_cell.angle_gamma   90.00
#
_symmetry.space_group_name_H-M   'P 1'
#
loop_
_entity.id
_entity.type
_entity.pdbx_description
1 polymer ?
#
loop_
_entity_poly.entity_id
_entity_poly.type
_entity_poly.pdbx_seq_one_letter_code
_entity_poly.pdbx_strand_id
1 'polypeptide(L)' 'WYINPISWTLYGIIVTQLGDDNTVVDIPGGGSTTISGYLDSTYNYQLSWIGNIIGILIGFMVFFGALAILSLKFINYQR' A
#
# COMPACT_ATOMS: atom_id res chain seq x y z
N TRP A 1 11.13 3.14 2.78
CA TRP A 1 9.91 2.76 2.03
C TRP A 1 8.61 3.13 2.76
N TYR A 2 8.61 3.22 4.10
CA TYR A 2 7.41 3.45 4.92
C TYR A 2 6.66 4.80 4.77
N ILE A 3 7.25 5.86 4.22
CA ILE A 3 6.60 7.20 4.13
C ILE A 3 5.99 7.46 2.75
N ASN A 4 6.19 6.56 1.77
CA ASN A 4 5.73 6.79 0.41
C ASN A 4 4.30 6.25 0.20
N PRO A 5 3.28 7.09 -0.07
CA PRO A 5 1.92 6.63 -0.33
C PRO A 5 1.84 5.69 -1.54
N ILE A 6 2.71 5.84 -2.54
CA ILE A 6 2.76 4.96 -3.72
C ILE A 6 3.18 3.54 -3.31
N SER A 7 4.12 3.40 -2.37
CA SER A 7 4.53 2.09 -1.87
C SER A 7 3.40 1.38 -1.11
N TRP A 8 2.65 2.11 -0.29
CA TRP A 8 1.47 1.56 0.39
C TRP A 8 0.35 1.19 -0.58
N THR A 9 0.11 2.01 -1.61
CA THR A 9 -0.85 1.69 -2.67
C THR A 9 -0.45 0.44 -3.46
N LEU A 10 0.84 0.32 -3.82
CA LEU A 10 1.34 -0.87 -4.54
C LEU A 10 1.19 -2.14 -3.69
N TYR A 11 1.52 -2.06 -2.40
CA TYR A 11 1.29 -3.14 -1.46
C TYR A 11 -0.20 -3.52 -1.41
N GLY A 12 -1.10 -2.52 -1.28
CA GLY A 12 -2.54 -2.73 -1.32
C GLY A 12 -3.02 -3.45 -2.59
N ILE A 13 -2.62 -2.97 -3.77
CA ILE A 13 -3.00 -3.56 -5.07
C ILE A 13 -2.52 -5.01 -5.17
N ILE A 14 -1.24 -5.26 -4.85
CA ILE A 14 -0.66 -6.61 -4.94
C ILE A 14 -1.40 -7.57 -4.02
N VAL A 15 -1.67 -7.17 -2.78
CA VAL A 15 -2.37 -8.02 -1.81
C VAL A 15 -3.82 -8.25 -2.18
N THR A 16 -4.54 -7.25 -2.68
CA THR A 16 -5.95 -7.44 -3.10
C THR A 16 -6.09 -8.41 -4.26
N GLN A 17 -5.09 -8.44 -5.14
CA GLN A 17 -5.15 -9.25 -6.36
C GLN A 17 -4.55 -10.64 -6.17
N LEU A 18 -3.46 -10.74 -5.41
CA LEU A 18 -2.63 -11.94 -5.31
C LEU A 18 -2.52 -12.48 -3.88
N GLY A 19 -3.06 -11.77 -2.89
CA GLY A 19 -2.92 -12.14 -1.47
C GLY A 19 -3.70 -13.39 -1.06
N ASP A 20 -4.72 -13.79 -1.84
CA ASP A 20 -5.47 -15.05 -1.67
C ASP A 20 -5.34 -15.96 -2.90
N ASP A 21 -4.39 -15.66 -3.80
CA ASP A 21 -4.15 -16.50 -4.97
C ASP A 21 -3.26 -17.69 -4.59
N ASN A 22 -3.88 -18.86 -4.52
CA ASN A 22 -3.23 -20.13 -4.21
C ASN A 22 -2.68 -20.83 -5.47
N THR A 23 -2.61 -20.13 -6.60
CA THR A 23 -1.96 -20.63 -7.81
C THR A 23 -0.49 -20.96 -7.50
N VAL A 24 -0.11 -22.20 -7.77
CA VAL A 24 1.26 -22.69 -7.59
C VAL A 24 2.11 -22.21 -8.76
N VAL A 25 3.25 -21.61 -8.44
CA VAL A 25 4.24 -21.12 -9.39
C VAL A 25 5.59 -21.75 -9.09
N ASP A 26 6.27 -22.18 -10.14
CA ASP A 26 7.63 -22.69 -10.05
C ASP A 26 8.62 -21.54 -10.09
N ILE A 27 9.40 -21.40 -9.03
CA ILE A 27 10.45 -20.39 -8.93
C ILE A 27 11.76 -21.02 -9.43
N PRO A 28 12.41 -20.43 -10.45
CA PRO A 28 13.71 -20.90 -10.91
C PRO A 28 14.72 -20.90 -9.76
N GLY A 29 15.17 -22.09 -9.35
CA GLY A 29 16.13 -22.28 -8.26
C GLY A 29 15.55 -22.30 -6.84
N GLY A 30 14.22 -22.18 -6.67
CA GLY A 30 13.55 -22.07 -5.35
C GLY A 30 12.47 -23.10 -5.06
N GLY A 31 12.08 -23.94 -6.04
CA GLY A 31 10.99 -24.91 -5.90
C GLY A 31 9.61 -24.32 -6.22
N SER A 32 8.56 -25.09 -5.97
CA SER A 32 7.16 -24.69 -6.21
C SER A 32 6.56 -24.05 -4.95
N THR A 33 5.98 -22.87 -5.06
CA THR A 33 5.24 -22.19 -3.97
C THR A 33 3.99 -21.52 -4.51
N THR A 34 3.05 -21.14 -3.65
CA THR A 34 1.91 -20.31 -4.06
C THR A 34 2.37 -18.86 -4.26
N ILE A 35 1.69 -18.11 -5.13
CA ILE A 35 1.96 -16.68 -5.31
C ILE A 35 1.83 -15.95 -3.97
N SER A 36 0.79 -16.27 -3.18
CA SER A 36 0.60 -15.74 -1.82
C SER A 36 1.78 -16.05 -0.88
N GLY A 37 2.29 -17.29 -0.88
CA GLY A 37 3.42 -17.70 -0.05
C GLY A 37 4.74 -17.05 -0.45
N TYR A 38 4.95 -16.81 -1.75
CA TYR A 38 6.10 -16.04 -2.24
C TYR A 38 6.07 -14.58 -1.76
N LEU A 39 4.90 -13.93 -1.84
CA LEU A 39 4.71 -12.55 -1.41
C LEU A 39 4.92 -12.36 0.10
N ASP A 40 4.44 -13.31 0.91
CA ASP A 40 4.67 -13.28 2.36
C ASP A 40 6.15 -13.53 2.71
N SER A 41 6.76 -14.59 2.17
CA SER A 41 8.15 -14.94 2.48
C SER A 41 9.18 -13.91 1.99
N THR A 42 8.93 -13.26 0.85
CA THR A 42 9.89 -12.34 0.22
C THR A 42 9.66 -10.88 0.58
N TYR A 43 8.39 -10.46 0.64
CA TYR A 43 8.01 -9.05 0.83
C TYR A 43 7.24 -8.80 2.14
N ASN A 44 6.93 -9.86 2.91
CA ASN A 44 6.10 -9.79 4.11
C ASN A 44 4.74 -9.14 3.83
N TYR A 45 4.18 -9.46 2.65
CA TYR A 45 2.92 -8.95 2.17
C TYR A 45 1.77 -9.86 2.61
N GLN A 46 0.89 -9.34 3.45
CA GLN A 46 -0.18 -10.11 4.09
C GLN A 46 -1.55 -9.48 3.85
N LEU A 47 -2.53 -10.32 3.51
CA LEU A 47 -3.92 -9.88 3.33
C LEU A 47 -4.53 -9.29 4.60
N SER A 48 -4.15 -9.80 5.77
CA SER A 48 -4.57 -9.29 7.08
C SER A 48 -4.17 -7.82 7.32
N TRP A 49 -3.14 -7.32 6.64
CA TRP A 49 -2.62 -5.96 6.79
C TRP A 49 -3.37 -4.90 5.97
N ILE A 50 -4.30 -5.31 5.09
CA ILE A 50 -5.02 -4.39 4.20
C ILE A 50 -5.75 -3.27 4.96
N GLY A 51 -6.30 -3.57 6.14
CA GLY A 51 -6.97 -2.57 6.97
C GLY A 51 -6.05 -1.42 7.39
N ASN A 52 -4.80 -1.73 7.73
CA ASN A 52 -3.79 -0.73 8.09
C ASN A 52 -3.41 0.12 6.88
N ILE A 53 -3.26 -0.50 5.70
CA ILE A 53 -2.92 0.19 4.45
C ILE A 53 -4.01 1.22 4.11
N ILE A 54 -5.29 0.83 4.18
CA ILE A 54 -6.42 1.72 3.92
C ILE A 54 -6.40 2.91 4.89
N GLY A 55 -6.15 2.66 6.19
CA GLY A 55 -6.04 3.72 7.19
C GLY A 55 -4.93 4.72 6.89
N ILE A 56 -3.75 4.26 6.50
CA ILE A 56 -2.60 5.10 6.13
C ILE A 56 -2.95 5.98 4.92
N LEU A 57 -3.56 5.41 3.87
CA LEU A 57 -3.93 6.14 2.66
C LEU A 57 -4.98 7.22 2.92
N ILE A 58 -6.00 6.93 3.74
CA ILE A 58 -6.99 7.92 4.18
C ILE A 58 -6.29 9.04 4.97
N GLY A 59 -5.37 8.69 5.86
CA GLY A 59 -4.57 9.66 6.61
C GLY A 59 -3.80 10.63 5.72
N PHE A 60 -3.15 10.12 4.67
CA PHE A 60 -2.48 10.96 3.67
C PHE A 60 -3.47 11.87 2.92
N MET A 61 -4.62 11.36 2.51
CA MET A 61 -5.64 12.15 1.80
C MET A 61 -6.14 13.32 2.66
N VAL A 62 -6.47 13.05 3.93
CA VAL A 62 -6.90 14.08 4.89
C VAL A 62 -5.78 15.08 5.15
N PHE A 63 -4.55 14.62 5.34
CA PHE A 63 -3.39 15.46 5.59
C PHE A 63 -3.13 16.44 4.43
N PHE A 64 -3.08 15.94 3.20
CA PHE A 64 -2.88 16.80 2.02
C PHE A 64 -4.09 17.70 1.75
N GLY A 65 -5.31 17.22 1.99
CA GLY A 65 -6.53 18.03 1.90
C GLY A 65 -6.51 19.19 2.90
N ALA A 66 -6.14 18.92 4.16
CA ALA A 66 -6.00 19.94 5.18
C ALA A 66 -4.89 20.95 4.85
N LEU A 67 -3.73 20.48 4.38
CA LEU A 67 -2.66 21.34 3.90
C LEU A 67 -3.13 22.26 2.77
N ALA A 68 -3.85 21.74 1.78
CA ALA A 68 -4.37 22.53 0.67
C ALA A 68 -5.33 23.62 1.17
N ILE A 69 -6.27 23.28 2.07
CA ILE A 69 -7.21 24.25 2.67
C ILE A 69 -6.45 25.33 3.45
N LEU A 70 -5.46 24.95 4.26
CA LEU A 70 -4.64 25.89 5.03
C LEU A 70 -3.81 26.80 4.11
N SER A 71 -3.21 26.26 3.06
CA SER A 71 -2.47 27.02 2.05
C SER A 71 -3.38 28.03 1.35
N LEU A 72 -4.58 27.62 0.93
CA LEU A 72 -5.56 28.53 0.33
C LEU A 72 -5.98 29.64 1.30
N LYS A 73 -6.21 29.31 2.57
CA LYS A 73 -6.56 30.29 3.60
C LYS A 73 -5.43 31.29 3.85
N PHE A 74 -4.18 30.83 3.87
CA PHE A 74 -3.01 31.69 4.07
C PHE A 74 -2.77 32.62 2.87
N ILE A 75 -2.87 32.09 1.64
CA ILE A 75 -2.77 32.91 0.42
C ILE A 75 -3.89 33.97 0.38
N ASN A 76 -5.10 33.63 0.79
CA ASN A 76 -6.21 34.60 0.86
C ASN A 76 -6.00 35.68 1.93
N TYR A 77 -5.14 35.43 2.93
CA TYR A 77 -4.75 36.39 3.96
C TYR A 77 -3.58 37.30 3.53
N GLN A 78 -2.91 36.97 2.42
CA GLN A 78 -1.87 37.81 1.81
C GLN A 78 -2.44 38.83 0.80
N ARG A 79 -3.77 39.00 0.74
CA ARG A 79 -4.46 40.01 -0.08
C ARG A 79 -5.15 41.05 0.78
#